data_AF-A0A8J5RXM2-F1
#
_entry.id   AF-A0A8J5RXM2-F1
#
_cell.length_a   1.000
_cell.length_b   1.000
_cell.length_c   1.000
_cell.angle_alpha   90.00
_cell.angle_beta   90.00
_cell.angle_gamma   90.00
#
_symmetry.space_group_name_H-M   'P 1'
#
loop_
_entity.id
_entity.type
_entity.pdbx_description
1 polymer ?
#
loop_
_entity_poly.entity_id
_entity_poly.type
_entity_poly.pdbx_seq_one_letter_code
_entity_poly.pdbx_strand_id
1 'polypeptide(L)'
;MTPPGGISTASSILRAPRKLANPKKSWALWAPPKHRRRPGTKKKVLGSVACAGQGEQRSAPAVAAPQVRDGSFSVEFRTRDGCRLGISRYPDFAYNAQGGRGVGAGSGADGGIVLVEFDVASLYIPAMSGATTKFLGLPLPPFLKIVILPEALRGSIDRTSGQVDLKFRSRFCFSVGSIYQAPPLFVDTTLTSEESSGAIRRGTGERMDREGRCKLVGVAVVDPIDDVFINTFLSLPTECIAYLNATISIAEPS
;
A
#
# COMPACT_ATOMS: atom_id res chain seq x y z
N MET A 1 -34.44 -55.43 -29.94
CA MET A 1 -33.26 -55.89 -30.69
C MET A 1 -32.01 -55.40 -29.95
N THR A 2 -31.32 -56.31 -29.27
CA THR A 2 -29.94 -56.21 -28.78
C THR A 2 -28.97 -56.76 -29.85
N PRO A 3 -27.63 -56.69 -29.72
CA PRO A 3 -26.67 -55.69 -29.19
C PRO A 3 -25.49 -55.55 -30.22
N PRO A 4 -24.15 -55.48 -29.94
CA PRO A 4 -23.33 -54.96 -28.82
C PRO A 4 -22.06 -54.12 -29.26
N GLY A 5 -21.36 -53.55 -28.27
CA GLY A 5 -19.91 -53.81 -28.09
C GLY A 5 -18.87 -52.85 -28.70
N GLY A 6 -17.82 -52.54 -27.92
CA GLY A 6 -16.61 -51.90 -28.43
C GLY A 6 -15.67 -51.35 -27.35
N ILE A 7 -15.02 -52.23 -26.61
CA ILE A 7 -13.88 -51.91 -25.71
C ILE A 7 -12.64 -51.71 -26.61
N SER A 8 -11.81 -50.70 -26.34
CA SER A 8 -10.42 -50.68 -26.85
C SER A 8 -9.44 -50.24 -25.77
N THR A 9 -8.73 -51.24 -25.26
CA THR A 9 -7.44 -51.20 -24.57
C THR A 9 -6.31 -50.85 -25.54
N ALA A 10 -5.42 -49.94 -25.13
CA ALA A 10 -4.01 -50.02 -25.49
C ALA A 10 -3.13 -49.24 -24.50
N SER A 11 -2.43 -50.01 -23.65
CA SER A 11 -1.23 -49.60 -22.92
C SER A 11 -0.04 -49.44 -23.86
N SER A 12 0.79 -48.42 -23.61
CA SER A 12 2.23 -48.36 -23.92
C SER A 12 2.70 -46.94 -23.59
N ILE A 13 3.80 -46.61 -22.93
CA ILE A 13 5.03 -47.29 -22.53
C ILE A 13 5.69 -46.38 -21.47
N LEU A 14 6.38 -47.00 -20.50
CA LEU A 14 7.28 -46.37 -19.55
C LEU A 14 8.43 -45.62 -20.24
N ARG A 15 8.75 -44.40 -19.77
CA ARG A 15 10.16 -43.95 -19.67
C ARG A 15 10.32 -42.72 -18.77
N ALA A 16 10.90 -42.97 -17.60
CA ALA A 16 11.78 -42.05 -16.88
C ALA A 16 13.02 -42.86 -16.44
N PRO A 17 14.14 -42.28 -15.99
CA PRO A 17 14.59 -40.88 -16.00
C PRO A 17 15.97 -40.73 -16.69
N ARG A 18 16.42 -39.49 -16.95
CA ARG A 18 17.86 -39.23 -17.14
C ARG A 18 18.31 -38.05 -16.29
N LYS A 19 19.21 -38.41 -15.37
CA LYS A 19 19.99 -37.62 -14.42
C LYS A 19 21.36 -37.39 -15.05
N LEU A 20 21.88 -36.16 -15.03
CA LEU A 20 23.30 -35.76 -15.09
C LEU A 20 23.29 -34.23 -15.27
N ALA A 21 24.14 -33.38 -14.71
CA ALA A 21 25.05 -33.39 -13.58
C ALA A 21 25.41 -31.91 -13.35
N ASN A 22 25.64 -31.55 -12.10
CA ASN A 22 26.22 -30.27 -11.68
C ASN A 22 27.73 -30.26 -12.01
N PRO A 23 28.35 -29.09 -12.27
CA PRO A 23 29.47 -28.74 -11.41
C PRO A 23 29.55 -27.25 -10.99
N LYS A 24 30.20 -27.12 -9.83
CA LYS A 24 30.42 -25.96 -8.96
C LYS A 24 31.27 -24.82 -9.56
N LYS A 25 31.26 -23.72 -8.78
CA LYS A 25 32.24 -22.61 -8.60
C LYS A 25 31.83 -21.32 -9.36
N SER A 26 31.96 -20.10 -8.85
CA SER A 26 32.78 -19.53 -7.77
C SER A 26 32.20 -18.17 -7.35
N TRP A 27 32.31 -17.82 -6.06
CA TRP A 27 32.22 -16.45 -5.55
C TRP A 27 33.31 -15.54 -6.13
N ALA A 28 32.97 -14.27 -6.39
CA ALA A 28 33.88 -13.12 -6.39
C ALA A 28 33.05 -11.84 -6.21
N LEU A 29 33.08 -11.27 -5.01
CA LEU A 29 33.69 -9.98 -4.65
C LEU A 29 33.03 -8.72 -5.25
N TRP A 30 32.32 -8.02 -4.36
CA TRP A 30 32.02 -6.59 -4.44
C TRP A 30 33.28 -5.72 -4.50
N ALA A 31 33.22 -4.65 -5.30
CA ALA A 31 34.06 -3.47 -5.15
C ALA A 31 33.18 -2.21 -5.30
N PRO A 32 33.23 -1.25 -4.35
CA PRO A 32 32.49 0.01 -4.46
C PRO A 32 33.31 1.10 -5.18
N PRO A 33 32.67 2.04 -5.91
CA PRO A 33 33.37 3.18 -6.48
C PRO A 33 33.73 4.21 -5.40
N LYS A 34 34.99 4.63 -5.42
CA LYS A 34 35.60 5.59 -4.49
C LYS A 34 35.17 7.02 -4.80
N HIS A 35 34.75 7.73 -3.75
CA HIS A 35 34.69 9.19 -3.70
C HIS A 35 35.99 9.84 -4.17
N ARG A 36 35.88 10.81 -5.09
CA ARG A 36 36.90 11.86 -5.29
C ARG A 36 36.29 13.22 -4.90
N ARG A 37 36.67 13.70 -3.73
CA ARG A 37 36.70 15.14 -3.42
C ARG A 37 38.11 15.66 -3.76
N ARG A 38 38.20 16.82 -4.41
CA ARG A 38 39.36 17.71 -4.30
C ARG A 38 38.92 19.16 -4.12
N PRO A 39 39.62 19.94 -3.27
CA PRO A 39 39.25 21.30 -2.87
C PRO A 39 40.07 22.38 -3.59
N GLY A 40 39.61 23.63 -3.44
CA GLY A 40 40.31 24.87 -3.82
C GLY A 40 39.31 25.84 -4.47
N THR A 41 39.22 27.13 -4.18
CA THR A 41 40.10 28.05 -3.45
C THR A 41 39.28 29.30 -3.11
N LYS A 42 39.59 29.95 -2.00
CA LYS A 42 38.99 31.22 -1.55
C LYS A 42 39.26 32.36 -2.54
N LYS A 43 38.31 33.30 -2.68
CA LYS A 43 38.59 34.75 -2.74
C LYS A 43 37.33 35.54 -2.40
N LYS A 44 37.39 36.27 -1.28
CA LYS A 44 36.53 37.42 -0.97
C LYS A 44 37.04 38.59 -1.80
N VAL A 45 36.15 39.35 -2.43
CA VAL A 45 36.35 40.78 -2.70
C VAL A 45 35.04 41.49 -2.39
N LEU A 46 35.16 42.47 -1.49
CA LEU A 46 34.20 43.48 -1.13
C LEU A 46 34.28 44.59 -2.19
N GLY A 47 33.13 45.09 -2.66
CA GLY A 47 33.07 46.24 -3.55
C GLY A 47 31.69 46.88 -3.46
N SER A 48 31.59 47.92 -2.63
CA SER A 48 30.45 48.84 -2.53
C SER A 48 30.58 49.90 -3.61
N VAL A 49 29.52 50.16 -4.39
CA VAL A 49 29.22 51.47 -5.01
C VAL A 49 27.70 51.59 -5.17
N ALA A 50 27.13 52.65 -4.62
CA ALA A 50 25.77 53.11 -4.83
C ALA A 50 25.67 53.93 -6.12
N CYS A 51 24.50 53.89 -6.79
CA CYS A 51 23.97 55.02 -7.55
C CYS A 51 22.45 54.89 -7.68
N ALA A 52 21.77 56.00 -7.38
CA ALA A 52 20.33 56.19 -7.45
C ALA A 52 19.83 56.21 -8.91
N GLY A 53 18.57 55.81 -9.10
CA GLY A 53 17.82 56.01 -10.33
C GLY A 53 16.34 55.89 -10.05
N GLN A 54 15.65 57.03 -10.02
CA GLN A 54 14.19 57.14 -9.98
C GLN A 54 13.60 56.52 -11.25
N GLY A 55 12.51 55.78 -11.07
CA GLY A 55 11.68 55.27 -12.16
C GLY A 55 10.28 55.00 -11.62
N GLU A 56 9.43 56.01 -11.68
CA GLU A 56 7.99 55.91 -11.52
C GLU A 56 7.44 54.93 -12.56
N GLN A 57 6.86 53.81 -12.12
CA GLN A 57 6.13 52.92 -13.01
C GLN A 57 4.77 52.56 -12.40
N ARG A 58 3.76 53.17 -13.02
CA ARG A 58 2.32 53.08 -12.82
C ARG A 58 1.84 51.71 -12.33
N SER A 59 1.11 51.73 -11.21
CA SER A 59 0.29 50.64 -10.73
C SER A 59 -0.74 50.23 -11.79
N ALA A 60 -0.55 49.04 -12.36
CA ALA A 60 -1.62 48.33 -13.06
C ALA A 60 -2.59 47.73 -12.02
N PRO A 61 -3.89 47.60 -12.33
CA PRO A 61 -4.84 47.01 -11.40
C PRO A 61 -4.46 45.55 -11.16
N ALA A 62 -4.35 45.17 -9.89
CA ALA A 62 -4.16 43.79 -9.48
C ALA A 62 -5.37 42.98 -9.96
N VAL A 63 -5.16 42.14 -10.97
CA VAL A 63 -6.06 41.01 -11.25
C VAL A 63 -6.08 40.19 -9.98
N ALA A 64 -7.23 40.16 -9.30
CA ALA A 64 -7.44 39.34 -8.12
C ALA A 64 -7.07 37.90 -8.50
N ALA A 65 -5.97 37.41 -7.94
CA ALA A 65 -5.64 35.99 -7.97
C ALA A 65 -6.86 35.23 -7.43
N PRO A 66 -7.20 34.05 -7.98
CA PRO A 66 -8.20 33.19 -7.38
C PRO A 66 -7.85 33.04 -5.91
N GLN A 67 -8.77 33.46 -5.05
CA GLN A 67 -8.65 33.23 -3.62
C GLN A 67 -8.74 31.73 -3.44
N VAL A 68 -7.57 31.07 -3.38
CA VAL A 68 -7.46 29.69 -2.90
C VAL A 68 -8.08 29.75 -1.51
N ARG A 69 -9.26 29.13 -1.37
CA ARG A 69 -9.81 28.88 -0.05
C ARG A 69 -8.88 27.85 0.56
N ASP A 70 -7.86 28.32 1.27
CA ASP A 70 -7.02 27.54 2.16
C ASP A 70 -7.89 27.07 3.34
N GLY A 71 -8.86 26.21 3.04
CA GLY A 71 -9.62 25.49 4.04
C GLY A 71 -8.75 24.35 4.52
N SER A 72 -8.21 24.48 5.73
CA SER A 72 -7.83 23.31 6.49
C SER A 72 -9.11 22.54 6.83
N PHE A 73 -9.04 21.21 6.86
CA PHE A 73 -10.14 20.32 7.23
C PHE A 73 -9.64 19.34 8.29
N SER A 74 -10.53 18.90 9.19
CA SER A 74 -10.31 17.69 9.98
C SER A 74 -10.85 16.50 9.20
N VAL A 75 -10.07 15.43 9.12
CA VAL A 75 -10.44 14.21 8.42
C VAL A 75 -10.43 13.05 9.40
N GLU A 76 -11.51 12.29 9.47
CA GLU A 76 -11.59 11.05 10.24
C GLU A 76 -11.71 9.86 9.29
N PHE A 77 -10.97 8.80 9.56
CA PHE A 77 -11.01 7.52 8.87
C PHE A 77 -11.44 6.44 9.85
N ARG A 78 -12.41 5.61 9.46
CA ARG A 78 -12.85 4.44 10.23
C ARG A 78 -12.94 3.22 9.33
N THR A 79 -12.40 2.10 9.78
CA THR A 79 -12.54 0.82 9.07
C THR A 79 -13.81 0.11 9.49
N ARG A 80 -14.35 -0.71 8.59
CA ARG A 80 -15.60 -1.45 8.76
C ARG A 80 -15.37 -2.97 8.71
N ASP A 81 -16.46 -3.71 8.83
CA ASP A 81 -16.48 -5.13 8.49
C ASP A 81 -16.48 -5.35 6.97
N GLY A 82 -16.49 -6.62 6.55
CA GLY A 82 -16.54 -6.98 5.13
C GLY A 82 -15.24 -6.70 4.35
N CYS A 83 -14.14 -6.43 5.03
CA CYS A 83 -12.83 -6.29 4.43
C CYS A 83 -12.30 -7.66 3.98
N ARG A 84 -11.32 -7.66 3.09
CA ARG A 84 -10.62 -8.87 2.65
C ARG A 84 -9.14 -8.59 2.45
N LEU A 85 -8.33 -9.61 2.66
CA LEU A 85 -6.90 -9.58 2.39
C LEU A 85 -6.52 -10.82 1.59
N GLY A 86 -5.55 -10.73 0.69
CA GLY A 86 -5.05 -11.87 -0.08
C GLY A 86 -3.56 -11.75 -0.26
N ILE A 87 -2.85 -12.87 -0.26
CA ILE A 87 -1.39 -12.93 -0.54
C ILE A 87 -1.04 -14.15 -1.38
N SER A 88 -0.11 -14.00 -2.33
CA SER A 88 0.27 -15.05 -3.30
C SER A 88 -0.89 -15.68 -4.07
N ARG A 89 -1.02 -17.00 -4.10
CA ARG A 89 -2.15 -17.72 -4.69
C ARG A 89 -3.16 -18.22 -3.65
N TYR A 90 -3.00 -17.81 -2.39
CA TYR A 90 -3.96 -18.16 -1.35
C TYR A 90 -5.31 -17.51 -1.63
N PRO A 91 -6.42 -18.20 -1.31
CA PRO A 91 -7.74 -17.60 -1.26
C PRO A 91 -7.74 -16.36 -0.37
N ASP A 92 -8.63 -15.41 -0.67
CA ASP A 92 -8.76 -14.22 0.14
C ASP A 92 -9.31 -14.55 1.54
N PHE A 93 -8.69 -13.96 2.55
CA PHE A 93 -9.10 -13.98 3.94
C PHE A 93 -10.24 -12.96 4.13
N ALA A 94 -11.37 -13.39 4.67
CA ALA A 94 -12.39 -12.46 5.14
C ALA A 94 -11.90 -11.80 6.43
N TYR A 95 -12.04 -10.48 6.54
CA TYR A 95 -11.46 -9.70 7.62
C TYR A 95 -12.48 -8.68 8.15
N ASN A 96 -12.78 -8.75 9.44
CA ASN A 96 -13.49 -7.72 10.16
C ASN A 96 -12.47 -6.72 10.71
N ALA A 97 -12.35 -5.58 10.03
CA ALA A 97 -11.48 -4.50 10.45
C ALA A 97 -12.20 -3.48 11.36
N GLN A 98 -13.45 -3.71 11.79
CA GLN A 98 -14.20 -2.75 12.59
C GLN A 98 -13.44 -2.36 13.86
N GLY A 99 -13.47 -1.06 14.18
CA GLY A 99 -12.77 -0.47 15.32
C GLY A 99 -11.42 0.16 14.97
N GLY A 100 -10.94 -0.02 13.74
CA GLY A 100 -9.84 0.78 13.20
C GLY A 100 -10.26 2.22 12.97
N ARG A 101 -9.32 3.13 13.20
CA ARG A 101 -9.53 4.58 13.22
C ARG A 101 -8.29 5.34 12.78
N GLY A 102 -8.47 6.60 12.41
CA GLY A 102 -7.42 7.56 12.13
C GLY A 102 -7.98 8.96 12.09
N VAL A 103 -7.20 9.94 12.54
CA VAL A 103 -7.50 11.36 12.42
C VAL A 103 -6.38 12.02 11.62
N GLY A 104 -6.74 12.97 10.79
CA GLY A 104 -5.81 13.66 9.90
C GLY A 104 -6.23 15.09 9.62
N ALA A 105 -5.36 15.77 8.90
CA ALA A 105 -5.65 17.08 8.33
C ALA A 105 -5.93 16.92 6.83
N GLY A 106 -6.86 17.74 6.34
CA GLY A 106 -7.09 17.96 4.93
C GLY A 106 -6.74 19.39 4.55
N SER A 107 -6.29 19.60 3.32
CA SER A 107 -6.24 20.93 2.71
C SER A 107 -6.97 20.92 1.37
N GLY A 108 -7.74 21.99 1.13
CA GLY A 108 -8.38 22.18 -0.16
C GLY A 108 -7.35 22.36 -1.27
N ALA A 109 -7.49 21.61 -2.34
CA ALA A 109 -6.85 21.87 -3.63
C ALA A 109 -7.89 22.37 -4.62
N ASP A 110 -7.42 22.96 -5.73
CA ASP A 110 -8.31 23.41 -6.80
C ASP A 110 -9.16 22.24 -7.34
N GLY A 111 -10.40 22.53 -7.72
CA GLY A 111 -11.29 21.55 -8.35
C GLY A 111 -12.03 20.58 -7.42
N GLY A 112 -12.12 20.89 -6.11
CA GLY A 112 -12.89 20.07 -5.16
C GLY A 112 -12.16 18.83 -4.64
N ILE A 113 -10.86 18.76 -4.90
CA ILE A 113 -9.96 17.74 -4.36
C ILE A 113 -9.49 18.18 -2.98
N VAL A 114 -9.49 17.27 -2.02
CA VAL A 114 -8.89 17.46 -0.70
C VAL A 114 -7.67 16.58 -0.59
N LEU A 115 -6.51 17.19 -0.35
CA LEU A 115 -5.30 16.45 0.00
C LEU A 115 -5.37 16.12 1.48
N VAL A 116 -5.19 14.84 1.83
CA VAL A 116 -5.33 14.36 3.20
C VAL A 116 -4.04 13.70 3.70
N GLU A 117 -3.71 13.95 4.96
CA GLU A 117 -2.62 13.29 5.66
C GLU A 117 -3.07 12.90 7.07
N PHE A 118 -3.06 11.59 7.35
CA PHE A 118 -3.45 11.06 8.64
C PHE A 118 -2.26 11.02 9.60
N ASP A 119 -2.51 11.41 10.86
CA ASP A 119 -1.54 11.28 11.93
C ASP A 119 -1.31 9.80 12.25
N VAL A 120 -0.08 9.34 12.04
CA VAL A 120 0.34 7.96 12.28
C VAL A 120 0.11 7.53 13.72
N ALA A 121 0.23 8.45 14.70
CA ALA A 121 -0.01 8.12 16.11
C ALA A 121 -1.49 7.83 16.40
N SER A 122 -2.40 8.38 15.59
CA SER A 122 -3.84 8.14 15.68
C SER A 122 -4.31 6.91 14.90
N LEU A 123 -3.51 6.46 13.91
CA LEU A 123 -3.85 5.36 13.03
C LEU A 123 -3.82 4.02 13.78
N TYR A 124 -4.96 3.36 13.80
CA TYR A 124 -5.12 2.01 14.34
C TYR A 124 -5.87 1.15 13.34
N ILE A 125 -5.32 -0.01 13.03
CA ILE A 125 -5.99 -1.06 12.25
C ILE A 125 -5.99 -2.31 13.12
N PRO A 126 -7.14 -3.00 13.32
CA PRO A 126 -7.17 -4.19 14.14
C PRO A 126 -6.15 -5.25 13.67
N ALA A 127 -5.67 -6.06 14.60
CA ALA A 127 -4.81 -7.18 14.23
C ALA A 127 -5.64 -8.26 13.54
N MET A 128 -5.05 -8.98 12.60
CA MET A 128 -5.64 -10.21 12.06
C MET A 128 -5.40 -11.34 13.05
N SER A 129 -6.47 -12.00 13.48
CA SER A 129 -6.46 -13.10 14.44
C SER A 129 -7.70 -13.98 14.26
N GLY A 130 -7.84 -15.05 15.04
CA GLY A 130 -9.06 -15.87 15.01
C GLY A 130 -10.35 -15.08 15.34
N ALA A 131 -10.26 -13.94 16.04
CA ALA A 131 -11.42 -13.11 16.36
C ALA A 131 -11.85 -12.20 15.18
N THR A 132 -10.91 -11.79 14.33
CA THR A 132 -11.14 -10.78 13.29
C THR A 132 -11.06 -11.34 11.88
N THR A 133 -10.48 -12.53 11.67
CA THR A 133 -10.16 -13.04 10.34
C THR A 133 -10.63 -14.48 10.17
N LYS A 134 -11.22 -14.76 9.00
CA LYS A 134 -11.60 -16.10 8.57
C LYS A 134 -10.90 -16.49 7.28
N PHE A 135 -10.30 -17.66 7.25
CA PHE A 135 -9.75 -18.31 6.06
C PHE A 135 -10.63 -19.50 5.70
N LEU A 136 -11.19 -19.52 4.48
CA LEU A 136 -12.13 -20.56 4.04
C LEU A 136 -13.32 -20.76 5.01
N GLY A 137 -13.79 -19.67 5.62
CA GLY A 137 -14.91 -19.67 6.57
C GLY A 137 -14.54 -20.03 8.01
N LEU A 138 -13.33 -20.54 8.27
CA LEU A 138 -12.84 -20.88 9.60
C LEU A 138 -12.00 -19.74 10.18
N PRO A 139 -12.05 -19.50 11.50
CA PRO A 139 -11.10 -18.61 12.18
C PRO A 139 -9.65 -18.95 11.81
N LEU A 140 -8.77 -17.94 11.82
CA LEU A 140 -7.34 -18.21 11.72
C LEU A 140 -6.89 -19.22 12.80
N PRO A 141 -5.88 -20.06 12.50
CA PRO A 141 -5.34 -21.02 13.45
C PRO A 141 -5.05 -20.37 14.82
N PRO A 142 -5.31 -21.07 15.93
CA PRO A 142 -5.02 -20.56 17.26
C PRO A 142 -3.60 -20.00 17.36
N PHE A 143 -3.46 -18.92 18.14
CA PHE A 143 -2.20 -18.22 18.41
C PHE A 143 -1.57 -17.47 17.22
N LEU A 144 -2.04 -17.70 15.99
CA LEU A 144 -1.60 -16.92 14.83
C LEU A 144 -2.16 -15.50 14.94
N LYS A 145 -1.26 -14.53 14.87
CA LYS A 145 -1.60 -13.11 14.92
C LYS A 145 -0.73 -12.31 13.95
N ILE A 146 -1.38 -11.44 13.19
CA ILE A 146 -0.70 -10.46 12.34
C ILE A 146 -1.06 -9.07 12.85
N VAL A 147 -0.08 -8.36 13.42
CA VAL A 147 -0.25 -6.97 13.84
C VAL A 147 0.06 -6.06 12.65
N ILE A 148 -0.83 -5.11 12.38
CA ILE A 148 -0.69 -4.13 11.31
C ILE A 148 -0.24 -2.81 11.96
N LEU A 149 0.93 -2.32 11.58
CA LEU A 149 1.53 -1.10 12.11
C LEU A 149 1.67 -0.07 10.97
N PRO A 150 0.68 0.84 10.81
CA PRO A 150 0.74 1.89 9.81
C PRO A 150 1.98 2.78 9.97
N GLU A 151 2.58 3.16 8.85
CA GLU A 151 3.68 4.13 8.76
C GLU A 151 3.29 5.37 7.98
N ALA A 152 2.30 5.26 7.08
CA ALA A 152 1.69 6.39 6.40
C ALA A 152 0.29 6.02 5.88
N LEU A 153 -0.62 6.98 5.95
CA LEU A 153 -1.86 6.99 5.17
C LEU A 153 -2.08 8.43 4.72
N ARG A 154 -1.96 8.70 3.42
CA ARG A 154 -2.11 10.05 2.85
C ARG A 154 -2.46 10.01 1.38
N GLY A 155 -3.10 11.03 0.85
CA GLY A 155 -3.43 11.08 -0.58
C GLY A 155 -4.50 12.10 -0.90
N SER A 156 -5.42 11.75 -1.78
CA SER A 156 -6.44 12.67 -2.31
C SER A 156 -7.84 12.09 -2.22
N ILE A 157 -8.79 12.98 -1.99
CA ILE A 157 -10.23 12.70 -2.04
C ILE A 157 -10.87 13.73 -2.95
N ASP A 158 -11.45 13.30 -4.06
CA ASP A 158 -12.31 14.14 -4.90
C ASP A 158 -13.73 14.15 -4.33
N ARG A 159 -14.15 15.28 -3.77
CA ARG A 159 -15.48 15.42 -3.15
C ARG A 159 -16.62 15.42 -4.18
N THR A 160 -16.33 15.70 -5.44
CA THR A 160 -17.33 15.74 -6.51
C THR A 160 -17.61 14.34 -7.02
N SER A 161 -16.55 13.59 -7.32
CA SER A 161 -16.68 12.24 -7.90
C SER A 161 -16.77 11.13 -6.85
N GLY A 162 -16.34 11.39 -5.61
CA GLY A 162 -16.18 10.40 -4.56
C GLY A 162 -14.90 9.56 -4.72
N GLN A 163 -14.04 9.86 -5.68
CA GLN A 163 -12.81 9.12 -5.87
C GLN A 163 -11.85 9.33 -4.68
N VAL A 164 -11.28 8.24 -4.20
CA VAL A 164 -10.33 8.23 -3.07
C VAL A 164 -9.07 7.49 -3.48
N ASP A 165 -7.91 8.11 -3.31
CA ASP A 165 -6.61 7.50 -3.56
C ASP A 165 -5.68 7.79 -2.39
N LEU A 166 -5.38 6.78 -1.59
CA LEU A 166 -4.55 6.90 -0.39
C LEU A 166 -3.30 6.02 -0.51
N LYS A 167 -2.13 6.64 -0.54
CA LYS A 167 -0.86 5.95 -0.30
C LYS A 167 -0.86 5.39 1.11
N PHE A 168 -0.74 4.08 1.21
CA PHE A 168 -0.71 3.32 2.44
C PHE A 168 0.63 2.59 2.55
N ARG A 169 1.33 2.85 3.65
CA ARG A 169 2.54 2.12 4.01
C ARG A 169 2.38 1.55 5.39
N SER A 170 2.70 0.27 5.56
CA SER A 170 2.54 -0.42 6.84
C SER A 170 3.47 -1.61 6.97
N ARG A 171 3.80 -1.94 8.22
CA ARG A 171 4.45 -3.19 8.60
C ARG A 171 3.41 -4.21 9.04
N PHE A 172 3.54 -5.44 8.55
CA PHE A 172 2.72 -6.58 8.93
C PHE A 172 3.60 -7.55 9.72
N CYS A 173 3.39 -7.58 11.04
CA CYS A 173 4.19 -8.38 11.97
C CYS A 173 3.48 -9.71 12.26
N PHE A 174 4.00 -10.79 11.69
CA PHE A 174 3.48 -12.15 11.88
C PHE A 174 4.06 -12.80 13.15
N SER A 175 3.20 -13.45 13.92
CA SER A 175 3.57 -14.20 15.12
C SER A 175 2.67 -15.42 15.33
N VAL A 176 3.21 -16.46 15.98
CA VAL A 176 2.48 -17.64 16.44
C VAL A 176 2.79 -17.84 17.91
N GLY A 177 1.83 -17.48 18.77
CA GLY A 177 2.00 -17.54 20.22
C GLY A 177 3.26 -16.81 20.70
N SER A 178 3.93 -17.36 21.70
CA SER A 178 5.23 -16.88 22.19
C SER A 178 6.43 -17.57 21.56
N ILE A 179 6.20 -18.53 20.64
CA ILE A 179 7.23 -19.45 20.13
C ILE A 179 7.86 -18.96 18.83
N TYR A 180 7.16 -18.09 18.08
CA TYR A 180 7.62 -17.65 16.78
C TYR A 180 7.15 -16.23 16.45
N GLN A 181 8.09 -15.42 15.97
CA GLN A 181 7.85 -14.08 15.46
C GLN A 181 8.74 -13.85 14.25
N ALA A 182 8.13 -13.53 13.11
CA ALA A 182 8.85 -13.22 11.88
C ALA A 182 9.29 -11.75 11.85
N PRO A 183 10.34 -11.40 11.09
CA PRO A 183 10.57 -10.04 10.66
C PRO A 183 9.33 -9.45 9.96
N PRO A 184 9.07 -8.13 10.07
CA PRO A 184 7.89 -7.53 9.46
C PRO A 184 7.90 -7.60 7.94
N LEU A 185 6.75 -7.91 7.34
CA LEU A 185 6.52 -7.71 5.91
C LEU A 185 6.16 -6.25 5.67
N PHE A 186 6.83 -5.60 4.73
CA PHE A 186 6.53 -4.23 4.35
C PHE A 186 5.55 -4.22 3.19
N VAL A 187 4.49 -3.42 3.32
CA VAL A 187 3.51 -3.19 2.26
C VAL A 187 3.50 -1.70 1.97
N ASP A 188 3.72 -1.37 0.70
CA ASP A 188 3.59 -0.02 0.14
C ASP A 188 2.67 -0.12 -1.08
N THR A 189 1.52 0.55 -1.00
CA THR A 189 0.49 0.49 -2.05
C THR A 189 -0.36 1.75 -2.06
N THR A 190 -1.13 1.95 -3.12
CA THR A 190 -2.22 2.91 -3.15
C THR A 190 -3.52 2.17 -2.92
N LEU A 191 -4.19 2.47 -1.82
CA LEU A 191 -5.59 2.11 -1.56
C LEU A 191 -6.48 3.06 -2.34
N THR A 192 -7.09 2.57 -3.42
CA THR A 192 -7.92 3.35 -4.34
C THR A 192 -9.37 2.91 -4.33
N SER A 193 -10.31 3.82 -4.54
CA SER A 193 -11.71 3.49 -4.84
C SER A 193 -11.93 2.97 -6.26
N GLU A 194 -10.91 3.06 -7.12
CA GLU A 194 -10.97 2.59 -8.50
C GLU A 194 -10.42 1.16 -8.65
N GLU A 195 -10.00 0.78 -9.85
CA GLU A 195 -9.33 -0.49 -10.08
C GLU A 195 -7.88 -0.45 -9.59
N SER A 196 -7.44 -1.53 -8.91
CA SER A 196 -6.04 -1.80 -8.61
C SER A 196 -5.66 -3.17 -9.17
N SER A 197 -4.56 -3.24 -9.90
CA SER A 197 -4.15 -4.40 -10.70
C SER A 197 -2.66 -4.68 -10.58
N GLY A 198 -2.31 -5.94 -10.32
CA GLY A 198 -0.98 -6.53 -10.47
C GLY A 198 -0.97 -7.62 -11.56
N ALA A 199 0.11 -8.38 -11.60
CA ALA A 199 0.32 -9.51 -12.50
C ALA A 199 -0.56 -10.72 -12.18
N ILE A 200 -0.87 -10.98 -10.90
CA ILE A 200 -1.70 -12.14 -10.48
C ILE A 200 -2.97 -11.73 -9.74
N ARG A 201 -3.02 -10.53 -9.14
CA ARG A 201 -4.19 -10.05 -8.40
C ARG A 201 -4.77 -8.78 -9.00
N ARG A 202 -6.10 -8.65 -8.93
CA ARG A 202 -6.87 -7.49 -9.37
C ARG A 202 -8.08 -7.32 -8.48
N GLY A 203 -8.47 -6.08 -8.24
CA GLY A 203 -9.74 -5.77 -7.62
C GLY A 203 -10.19 -4.36 -7.93
N THR A 204 -11.45 -4.07 -7.61
CA THR A 204 -12.07 -2.77 -7.82
C THR A 204 -12.69 -2.30 -6.51
N GLY A 205 -12.41 -1.05 -6.17
CA GLY A 205 -13.01 -0.35 -5.05
C GLY A 205 -14.41 0.15 -5.37
N GLU A 206 -14.96 0.92 -4.44
CA GLU A 206 -16.23 1.64 -4.58
C GLU A 206 -16.00 3.06 -4.06
N ARG A 207 -16.37 4.04 -4.89
CA ARG A 207 -16.23 5.47 -4.58
C ARG A 207 -16.99 5.85 -3.32
N MET A 208 -16.49 6.90 -2.67
CA MET A 208 -17.08 7.46 -1.48
C MET A 208 -18.48 8.02 -1.75
N ASP A 209 -19.46 7.54 -0.98
CA ASP A 209 -20.83 8.04 -1.01
C ASP A 209 -21.00 9.31 -0.16
N ARG A 210 -22.24 9.82 -0.09
CA ARG A 210 -22.57 11.04 0.68
C ARG A 210 -22.41 10.86 2.19
N GLU A 211 -22.47 9.63 2.68
CA GLU A 211 -22.24 9.28 4.08
C GLU A 211 -20.75 9.01 4.36
N GLY A 212 -19.88 9.19 3.36
CA GLY A 212 -18.45 8.97 3.47
C GLY A 212 -18.04 7.50 3.36
N ARG A 213 -18.96 6.58 3.04
CA ARG A 213 -18.63 5.15 2.93
C ARG A 213 -17.98 4.87 1.59
N CYS A 214 -16.88 4.12 1.61
CA CYS A 214 -16.16 3.70 0.42
C CYS A 214 -15.58 2.29 0.62
N LYS A 215 -15.17 1.67 -0.48
CA LYS A 215 -14.34 0.48 -0.47
C LYS A 215 -13.06 0.78 -1.21
N LEU A 216 -11.94 0.66 -0.52
CA LEU A 216 -10.63 0.90 -1.09
C LEU A 216 -9.97 -0.44 -1.42
N VAL A 217 -9.31 -0.52 -2.56
CA VAL A 217 -8.54 -1.68 -3.00
C VAL A 217 -7.10 -1.29 -3.26
N GLY A 218 -6.15 -2.14 -2.89
CA GLY A 218 -4.74 -1.93 -3.21
C GLY A 218 -4.03 -3.23 -3.46
N VAL A 219 -3.27 -3.31 -4.56
CA VAL A 219 -2.35 -4.39 -4.87
C VAL A 219 -0.93 -3.92 -4.58
N ALA A 220 -0.12 -4.78 -3.95
CA ALA A 220 1.29 -4.50 -3.66
C ALA A 220 2.13 -5.75 -3.94
N VAL A 221 3.41 -5.55 -4.22
CA VAL A 221 4.40 -6.63 -4.18
C VAL A 221 5.08 -6.60 -2.81
N VAL A 222 5.17 -7.78 -2.19
CA VAL A 222 5.84 -7.98 -0.90
C VAL A 222 7.15 -8.69 -1.17
N ASP A 223 8.25 -8.06 -0.76
CA ASP A 223 9.60 -8.60 -0.92
C ASP A 223 9.93 -9.69 0.10
N PRO A 224 10.89 -10.58 -0.19
CA PRO A 224 11.41 -11.53 0.78
C PRO A 224 12.02 -10.83 2.01
N ILE A 225 11.93 -11.50 3.15
CA ILE A 225 12.51 -11.06 4.42
C ILE A 225 13.60 -12.04 4.87
N ASP A 226 14.30 -11.72 5.96
CA ASP A 226 15.27 -12.62 6.59
C ASP A 226 14.57 -13.75 7.38
N ASP A 227 13.72 -14.52 6.69
CA ASP A 227 13.00 -15.67 7.23
C ASP A 227 12.65 -16.66 6.11
N VAL A 228 13.36 -17.79 6.07
CA VAL A 228 13.18 -18.83 5.04
C VAL A 228 11.79 -19.46 5.10
N PHE A 229 11.22 -19.63 6.30
CA PHE A 229 9.90 -20.23 6.46
C PHE A 229 8.83 -19.32 5.85
N ILE A 230 8.80 -18.02 6.19
CA ILE A 230 7.83 -17.08 5.65
C ILE A 230 8.01 -16.90 4.15
N ASN A 231 9.25 -16.76 3.67
CA ASN A 231 9.53 -16.64 2.25
C ASN A 231 8.99 -17.84 1.46
N THR A 232 9.15 -19.06 1.99
CA THR A 232 8.65 -20.27 1.35
C THR A 232 7.12 -20.37 1.47
N PHE A 233 6.58 -20.19 2.68
CA PHE A 233 5.17 -20.34 2.99
C PHE A 233 4.30 -19.36 2.19
N LEU A 234 4.72 -18.11 2.08
CA LEU A 234 4.03 -17.08 1.29
C LEU A 234 4.49 -17.04 -0.17
N SER A 235 5.55 -17.78 -0.53
CA SER A 235 6.17 -17.76 -1.86
C SER A 235 6.65 -16.36 -2.26
N LEU A 236 7.40 -15.68 -1.37
CA LEU A 236 7.94 -14.34 -1.61
C LEU A 236 9.10 -14.35 -2.63
N PRO A 237 9.26 -13.30 -3.46
CA PRO A 237 8.39 -12.14 -3.58
C PRO A 237 7.03 -12.50 -4.18
N THR A 238 5.97 -11.84 -3.71
CA THR A 238 4.61 -12.14 -4.17
C THR A 238 3.69 -10.94 -4.12
N GLU A 239 2.57 -11.01 -4.82
CA GLU A 239 1.54 -9.97 -4.72
C GLU A 239 0.64 -10.21 -3.53
N CYS A 240 0.24 -9.13 -2.87
CA CYS A 240 -0.88 -9.09 -1.96
C CYS A 240 -1.95 -8.11 -2.46
N ILE A 241 -3.21 -8.35 -2.07
CA ILE A 241 -4.33 -7.44 -2.29
C ILE A 241 -5.00 -7.14 -0.96
N ALA A 242 -5.47 -5.91 -0.79
CA ALA A 242 -6.34 -5.51 0.30
C ALA A 242 -7.64 -4.95 -0.26
N TYR A 243 -8.76 -5.33 0.36
CA TYR A 243 -10.07 -4.70 0.21
C TYR A 243 -10.46 -4.13 1.57
N LEU A 244 -10.59 -2.82 1.66
CA LEU A 244 -10.80 -2.09 2.90
C LEU A 244 -12.11 -1.31 2.80
N ASN A 245 -13.14 -1.80 3.46
CA ASN A 245 -14.37 -1.04 3.66
C ASN A 245 -14.11 0.01 4.74
N ALA A 246 -14.42 1.27 4.44
CA ALA A 246 -14.15 2.37 5.32
C ALA A 246 -15.27 3.42 5.29
N THR A 247 -15.24 4.29 6.29
CA THR A 247 -15.96 5.55 6.29
C THR A 247 -14.95 6.67 6.49
N ILE A 248 -14.98 7.66 5.61
CA ILE A 248 -14.16 8.87 5.68
C ILE A 248 -15.08 10.06 5.89
N SER A 249 -14.83 10.83 6.93
CA SER A 249 -15.59 12.03 7.25
C SER A 249 -14.67 13.23 7.17
N ILE A 250 -15.15 14.31 6.55
CA ILE A 250 -14.38 15.54 6.41
C ILE A 250 -15.19 16.68 7.02
N ALA A 251 -14.62 17.34 8.02
CA ALA A 251 -15.22 18.47 8.72
C ALA A 251 -14.38 19.73 8.53
N GLU A 252 -15.04 20.87 8.43
CA GLU A 252 -14.36 22.17 8.54
C GLU A 252 -13.95 22.40 10.01
N PRO A 253 -12.76 22.97 10.26
CA PRO A 253 -12.35 23.32 11.60
C PRO A 253 -13.28 24.42 12.11
N SER A 254 -13.94 24.12 13.22
CA SER A 254 -14.80 25.04 13.98
C SER A 254 -14.02 26.21 14.56
#